data_AF-A0AAD7LZV6-F1
#
_entry.id   AF-A0AAD7LZV6-F1
#
_cell.length_a   1.000
_cell.length_b   1.000
_cell.length_c   1.000
_cell.angle_alpha   90.00
_cell.angle_beta   90.00
_cell.angle_gamma   90.00
#
_symmetry.space_group_name_H-M   'P 1'
#
loop_
_entity.id
_entity.type
_entity.pdbx_description
1 polymer ?
#
loop_
_entity_poly.entity_id
_entity_poly.type
_entity_poly.pdbx_seq_one_letter_code
_entity_poly.pdbx_strand_id
1 'polypeptide(L)'
;MRSENYAVPLIEKKDQEGQSQVLSAALEIAGEENVEGDSRFHALVAIGSLMLEGLVKKIALDFDVENIAKVAKGSKDIKIAVVGADIELLTKQN
;
A
#
# COMPACT_ATOMS: atom_id res chain seq x y z
N MET A 1 6.77 -0.39 26.83
CA MET A 1 6.45 -1.08 25.56
C MET A 1 5.33 -0.32 24.87
N ARG A 2 5.57 0.21 23.67
CA ARG A 2 4.53 0.67 22.73
C ARG A 2 5.19 0.81 21.36
N SER A 3 4.97 -0.21 20.54
CA SER A 3 5.64 -0.46 19.26
C SER A 3 4.56 -0.53 18.18
N GLU A 4 3.94 0.59 17.79
CA GLU A 4 2.87 0.60 16.79
C GLU A 4 2.94 1.78 15.82
N ASN A 5 4.12 2.33 15.55
CA ASN A 5 4.22 3.38 14.54
C ASN A 5 5.56 3.40 13.79
N TYR A 6 5.76 2.43 12.89
CA TYR A 6 6.91 2.42 12.00
C TYR A 6 6.67 3.17 10.67
N ALA A 7 5.41 3.47 10.33
CA ALA A 7 5.09 4.14 9.06
C ALA A 7 5.33 5.66 9.09
N VAL A 8 4.93 6.33 10.19
CA VAL A 8 5.04 7.80 10.31
C VAL A 8 6.49 8.33 10.27
N PRO A 9 7.47 7.78 11.01
CA PRO A 9 8.82 8.37 11.02
C PRO A 9 9.60 8.17 9.70
N LEU A 10 9.23 7.22 8.84
CA LEU A 10 9.90 6.99 7.56
C LEU A 10 9.43 7.96 6.46
N ILE A 11 8.18 8.41 6.52
CA ILE A 11 7.67 9.48 5.66
C ILE A 11 8.32 10.82 6.03
N GLU A 12 8.44 11.12 7.32
CA GLU A 12 9.09 12.34 7.82
C GLU A 12 10.61 12.39 7.53
N LYS A 13 11.30 11.24 7.49
CA LYS A 13 12.75 11.17 7.22
C LYS A 13 13.12 11.25 5.74
N LYS A 14 12.16 11.23 4.81
CA LYS A 14 12.40 11.20 3.35
C LYS A 14 13.36 10.07 2.92
N ASP A 15 13.35 8.96 3.63
CA ASP A 15 14.18 7.81 3.31
C ASP A 15 13.52 6.97 2.23
N GLN A 16 13.83 7.28 0.97
CA GLN A 16 13.27 6.58 -0.18
C GLN A 16 13.62 5.08 -0.17
N GLU A 17 14.80 4.70 0.33
CA GLU A 17 15.23 3.30 0.36
C GLU A 17 14.44 2.52 1.41
N GLY A 18 14.29 3.09 2.61
CA GLY A 18 13.41 2.54 3.65
C GLY A 18 11.95 2.43 3.21
N GLN A 19 11.42 3.48 2.57
CA GLN A 19 10.06 3.45 2.02
C GLN A 19 9.90 2.41 0.90
N SER A 20 10.93 2.19 0.08
CA SER A 20 10.90 1.19 -1.00
C SER A 20 10.84 -0.22 -0.43
N GLN A 21 11.61 -0.50 0.63
CA GLN A 21 11.57 -1.79 1.33
C GLN A 21 10.18 -2.05 1.94
N VAL A 22 9.61 -1.05 2.61
CA VAL A 22 8.26 -1.17 3.19
C VAL A 22 7.21 -1.35 2.10
N LEU A 23 7.32 -0.60 0.99
CA LEU A 23 6.43 -0.74 -0.15
C LEU A 23 6.47 -2.16 -0.73
N SER A 24 7.67 -2.71 -0.97
CA SER A 24 7.82 -4.07 -1.49
C SER A 24 7.19 -5.13 -0.57
N ALA A 25 7.42 -5.02 0.74
CA ALA A 25 6.81 -5.93 1.71
C ALA A 25 5.28 -5.80 1.74
N ALA A 26 4.75 -4.58 1.64
CA ALA A 26 3.31 -4.36 1.60
C ALA A 26 2.69 -4.90 0.30
N LEU A 27 3.37 -4.74 -0.84
CA LEU A 27 2.91 -5.28 -2.13
C LEU A 27 2.88 -6.81 -2.13
N GLU A 28 3.88 -7.46 -1.53
CA GLU A 28 3.92 -8.91 -1.35
C GLU A 28 2.69 -9.41 -0.57
N ILE A 29 2.43 -8.82 0.61
CA ILE A 29 1.28 -9.16 1.46
C ILE A 29 -0.05 -8.86 0.75
N ALA A 30 -0.16 -7.74 0.04
CA ALA A 30 -1.39 -7.35 -0.66
C ALA A 30 -1.70 -8.23 -1.89
N GLY A 31 -0.65 -8.80 -2.50
CA GLY A 31 -0.71 -9.72 -3.62
C GLY A 31 -0.97 -11.18 -3.21
N GLU A 32 -0.71 -11.56 -1.96
CA GLU A 32 -1.01 -12.91 -1.47
C GLU A 32 -2.52 -13.18 -1.40
N GLU A 33 -2.97 -14.22 -2.13
CA GLU A 33 -4.39 -14.61 -2.17
C GLU A 33 -4.89 -15.25 -0.87
N ASN A 34 -3.98 -15.78 -0.03
CA ASN A 34 -4.30 -16.49 1.22
C ASN A 34 -4.07 -15.65 2.49
N VAL A 35 -3.74 -14.37 2.36
CA VAL A 35 -3.50 -13.51 3.51
C VAL A 35 -4.83 -13.09 4.15
N GLU A 36 -4.86 -13.04 5.48
CA GLU A 36 -6.05 -12.63 6.24
C GLU A 36 -6.49 -11.22 5.84
N GLY A 37 -7.82 -10.98 5.82
CA GLY A 37 -8.39 -9.73 5.34
C GLY A 37 -7.85 -8.48 6.05
N ASP A 38 -7.62 -8.55 7.36
CA ASP A 38 -7.03 -7.44 8.12
C ASP A 38 -5.57 -7.17 7.73
N SER A 39 -4.74 -8.21 7.56
CA SER A 39 -3.36 -8.09 7.10
C SER A 39 -3.29 -7.47 5.71
N ARG A 40 -4.16 -7.94 4.81
CA ARG A 40 -4.28 -7.39 3.44
C ARG A 40 -4.69 -5.93 3.47
N PHE A 41 -5.66 -5.59 4.30
CA PHE A 41 -6.14 -4.22 4.46
C PHE A 41 -5.01 -3.29 4.94
N HIS A 42 -4.26 -3.70 5.97
CA HIS A 42 -3.14 -2.90 6.49
C HIS A 42 -2.04 -2.70 5.44
N ALA A 43 -1.75 -3.74 4.65
CA ALA A 43 -0.80 -3.65 3.56
C ALA A 43 -1.25 -2.66 2.48
N LEU A 44 -2.52 -2.73 2.06
CA LEU A 44 -3.09 -1.78 1.09
C LEU A 44 -3.07 -0.34 1.62
N VAL A 45 -3.45 -0.13 2.89
CA VAL A 45 -3.38 1.21 3.51
C VAL A 45 -1.94 1.74 3.50
N ALA A 46 -0.96 0.91 3.84
CA ALA A 46 0.45 1.29 3.81
C ALA A 46 0.91 1.69 2.40
N ILE A 47 0.52 0.91 1.37
CA ILE A 47 0.79 1.24 -0.04
C ILE A 47 0.18 2.61 -0.39
N GLY A 48 -1.10 2.82 -0.09
CA GLY A 48 -1.79 4.09 -0.36
C GLY A 48 -1.12 5.28 0.30
N SER A 49 -0.75 5.17 1.57
CA SER A 49 -0.02 6.23 2.31
C SER A 49 1.35 6.52 1.69
N LEU A 50 2.11 5.48 1.32
CA LEU A 50 3.41 5.63 0.68
C LEU A 50 3.31 6.24 -0.73
N MET A 51 2.20 6.02 -1.44
CA MET A 51 1.96 6.62 -2.74
C MET A 51 1.47 8.07 -2.66
N LEU A 52 0.70 8.42 -1.63
CA LEU A 52 0.15 9.75 -1.44
C LEU A 52 1.17 10.72 -0.83
N GLU A 53 1.86 10.29 0.23
CA GLU A 53 2.74 11.15 1.04
C GLU A 53 4.23 10.74 0.95
N GLY A 54 4.52 9.55 0.41
CA GLY A 54 5.88 9.05 0.27
C GLY A 54 6.58 9.46 -1.05
N LEU A 55 7.85 9.07 -1.17
CA LEU A 55 8.70 9.31 -2.33
C LEU A 55 8.67 8.14 -3.34
N VAL A 56 7.92 7.08 -3.03
CA VAL A 56 7.97 5.79 -3.74
C VAL A 56 6.79 5.56 -4.68
N LYS A 57 5.99 6.60 -4.96
CA LYS A 57 4.85 6.50 -5.90
C LYS A 57 5.25 5.94 -7.26
N LYS A 58 6.35 6.41 -7.84
CA LYS A 58 6.86 5.90 -9.14
C LYS A 58 7.23 4.42 -9.05
N ILE A 59 7.89 4.03 -7.97
CA ILE A 59 8.30 2.64 -7.72
C ILE A 59 7.06 1.75 -7.58
N ALA A 60 6.02 2.21 -6.88
CA ALA A 60 4.77 1.48 -6.77
C ALA A 60 4.10 1.26 -8.14
N LEU A 61 4.14 2.26 -9.03
CA LEU A 61 3.66 2.13 -10.40
C LEU A 61 4.49 1.13 -11.21
N ASP A 62 5.81 1.13 -11.07
CA ASP A 62 6.70 0.17 -11.74
C ASP A 62 6.44 -1.29 -11.28
N PHE A 63 5.97 -1.48 -10.05
CA PHE A 63 5.57 -2.78 -9.50
C PHE A 63 4.12 -3.20 -9.85
N ASP A 64 3.44 -2.48 -10.74
CA ASP A 64 2.06 -2.78 -11.15
C ASP A 64 1.05 -2.80 -9.98
N VAL A 65 1.19 -1.84 -9.06
CA VAL A 65 0.24 -1.65 -7.95
C VAL A 65 -1.20 -1.44 -8.42
N GLU A 66 -1.39 -0.99 -9.67
CA GLU A 66 -2.72 -0.85 -10.28
C GLU A 66 -3.46 -2.19 -10.34
N ASN A 67 -2.77 -3.27 -10.69
CA ASN A 67 -3.38 -4.60 -10.75
C ASN A 67 -3.79 -5.08 -9.35
N ILE A 68 -2.94 -4.87 -8.34
CA ILE A 68 -3.25 -5.20 -6.94
C ILE A 68 -4.47 -4.39 -6.46
N ALA A 69 -4.53 -3.10 -6.80
CA ALA A 69 -5.66 -2.23 -6.46
C ALA A 69 -6.97 -2.69 -7.10
N LYS A 70 -6.94 -3.11 -8.37
CA LYS A 70 -8.10 -3.67 -9.08
C LYS A 70 -8.60 -4.96 -8.43
N VAL A 71 -7.69 -5.86 -8.03
CA VAL A 71 -8.05 -7.10 -7.33
C VAL A 71 -8.66 -6.78 -5.96
N ALA A 72 -8.04 -5.87 -5.19
CA ALA A 72 -8.54 -5.44 -3.89
C ALA A 72 -9.94 -4.82 -3.99
N LYS A 73 -10.19 -3.97 -4.99
CA LYS A 73 -11.49 -3.37 -5.29
C LYS A 73 -12.58 -4.42 -5.57
N GLY A 74 -12.21 -5.54 -6.17
CA GLY A 74 -13.12 -6.69 -6.41
C GLY A 74 -13.38 -7.57 -5.18
N SER A 75 -12.78 -7.26 -4.03
CA SER A 75 -12.96 -8.03 -2.80
C SER A 75 -14.39 -7.95 -2.27
N LYS A 76 -14.83 -9.02 -1.59
CA LYS A 76 -16.10 -9.05 -0.85
C LYS A 76 -16.04 -8.23 0.44
N ASP A 77 -14.83 -7.95 0.93
CA ASP A 77 -14.64 -7.08 2.09
C ASP A 77 -14.72 -5.62 1.67
N ILE A 78 -15.73 -4.91 2.19
CA ILE A 78 -16.01 -3.51 1.86
C ILE A 78 -14.79 -2.63 2.16
N LYS A 79 -14.07 -2.88 3.27
CA LYS A 79 -12.94 -2.04 3.66
C LYS A 79 -11.78 -2.20 2.68
N ILE A 80 -11.49 -3.43 2.27
CA ILE A 80 -10.48 -3.73 1.24
C ILE A 80 -10.90 -3.13 -0.11
N ALA A 81 -12.18 -3.26 -0.46
CA ALA A 81 -12.69 -2.75 -1.73
C ALA A 81 -12.58 -1.21 -1.84
N VAL A 82 -12.90 -0.49 -0.75
CA VAL A 82 -12.76 0.96 -0.68
C VAL A 82 -11.30 1.39 -0.82
N VAL A 83 -10.39 0.79 -0.03
CA VAL A 83 -8.96 1.14 -0.10
C VAL A 83 -8.38 0.79 -1.47
N GLY A 84 -8.77 -0.33 -2.06
CA GLY A 84 -8.37 -0.71 -3.42
C GLY A 84 -8.81 0.33 -4.46
N ALA A 85 -10.03 0.86 -4.35
CA ALA A 85 -10.50 1.93 -5.23
C ALA A 85 -9.72 3.24 -5.05
N ASP A 86 -9.36 3.60 -3.81
CA ASP A 86 -8.56 4.79 -3.53
C ASP A 86 -7.15 4.68 -4.12
N ILE A 87 -6.49 3.52 -3.97
CA ILE A 87 -5.17 3.28 -4.57
C ILE A 87 -5.25 3.30 -6.10
N GLU A 88 -6.28 2.68 -6.70
CA GLU A 88 -6.51 2.74 -8.15
C GLU A 88 -6.71 4.19 -8.64
N LEU A 89 -7.27 5.07 -7.81
CA LEU A 89 -7.38 6.49 -8.12
C LEU A 89 -6.01 7.16 -8.07
N LEU A 90 -5.18 6.84 -7.07
CA LEU A 90 -3.81 7.36 -6.93
C LEU A 90 -2.89 6.96 -8.10
N THR A 91 -3.12 5.80 -8.73
CA THR A 91 -2.35 5.42 -9.93
C THR A 91 -2.71 6.26 -11.15
N LYS A 92 -3.92 6.81 -11.19
CA LYS A 92 -4.44 7.64 -12.30
C LYS A 92 -4.22 9.13 -12.10
N GLN A 93 -4.02 9.57 -10.87
CA GLN A 93 -3.68 10.96 -10.55
C GLN A 93 -2.17 11.16 -10.79
N ASN A 94 -1.81 11.98 -11.78
CA ASN A 94 -0.42 12.29 -12.11
C ASN A 94 0.00 13.62 -11.47
#